data_AF-A0A256XHP5-F1
#
_entry.id   AF-A0A256XHP5-F1
#
_cell.length_a   1.000
_cell.length_b   1.000
_cell.length_c   1.000
_cell.angle_alpha   90.00
_cell.angle_beta   90.00
_cell.angle_gamma   90.00
#
_symmetry.space_group_name_H-M   'P 1'
#
loop_
_entity.id
_entity.type
_entity.pdbx_description
1 polymer ?
#
loop_
_entity_poly.entity_id
_entity_poly.type
_entity_poly.pdbx_seq_one_letter_code
_entity_poly.pdbx_strand_id
1 'polypeptide(L)'
;MVIPTGEVLTSEDIYNIIFRILDVIKENEKYLTDLDAAIGDADHGINMVRGFSLATERLKDLNPSSDVGTILNTVAMALLETVGGAAGPLYGMWFMNMSQKAMGKNEVDKKLLAEMLEAGLKGVQDIGGGTQPGEKTMVDAIYPALEELKKAAEDESVSLVEALKRATEAAEKGMKATIPMIAKRGRASYLGERSRGHQDPGATSSYLIIKTFYEYVKEKKG
;
A
#
# COMPACT_ATOMS: atom_id res chain seq x y z
N MET A 1 -6.53 -14.10 26.82
CA MET A 1 -5.73 -14.99 25.97
C MET A 1 -4.55 -14.17 25.51
N VAL A 2 -3.33 -14.50 25.95
CA VAL A 2 -2.13 -13.75 25.51
C VAL A 2 -1.84 -14.22 24.09
N ILE A 3 -2.06 -13.34 23.12
CA ILE A 3 -1.71 -13.61 21.73
C ILE A 3 -0.18 -13.71 21.66
N PRO A 4 0.41 -14.77 21.07
CA PRO A 4 1.85 -14.89 20.98
C PRO A 4 2.48 -13.67 20.28
N THR A 5 3.64 -13.24 20.76
CA THR A 5 4.47 -12.21 20.11
C THR A 5 4.70 -12.58 18.65
N GLY A 6 4.22 -11.74 17.72
CA GLY A 6 4.34 -11.95 16.27
C GLY A 6 3.09 -12.41 15.53
N GLU A 7 1.94 -12.53 16.21
CA GLU A 7 0.63 -12.76 15.57
C GLU A 7 -0.20 -11.47 15.40
N VAL A 8 0.26 -10.36 15.97
CA VAL A 8 -0.32 -9.01 15.82
C VAL A 8 0.77 -7.96 15.57
N LEU A 9 0.39 -6.89 14.88
CA LEU A 9 1.11 -5.62 14.82
C LEU A 9 0.51 -4.66 15.85
N THR A 10 1.33 -4.05 16.71
CA THR A 10 0.86 -2.99 17.62
C THR A 10 0.73 -1.65 16.90
N SER A 11 0.10 -0.65 17.52
CA SER A 11 0.14 0.74 17.06
C SER A 11 1.56 1.23 16.79
N GLU A 12 2.51 0.92 17.67
CA GLU A 12 3.91 1.29 17.50
C GLU A 12 4.56 0.59 16.30
N ASP A 13 4.18 -0.66 16.02
CA ASP A 13 4.63 -1.32 14.80
C ASP A 13 4.11 -0.61 13.55
N ILE A 14 2.81 -0.26 13.54
CA ILE A 14 2.23 0.49 12.42
C ILE A 14 2.92 1.84 12.26
N TYR A 15 3.14 2.57 13.36
CA TYR A 15 3.89 3.82 13.39
C TYR A 15 5.26 3.66 12.72
N ASN A 16 6.07 2.71 13.17
CA ASN A 16 7.41 2.46 12.65
C ASN A 16 7.41 1.99 11.18
N ILE A 17 6.42 1.19 10.79
CA ILE A 17 6.25 0.75 9.39
C ILE A 17 6.05 1.96 8.47
N ILE A 18 5.34 3.01 8.88
CA ILE A 18 5.18 4.21 8.04
C ILE A 18 6.52 4.92 7.80
N PHE A 19 7.38 5.03 8.82
CA PHE A 19 8.73 5.58 8.64
C PHE A 19 9.56 4.72 7.68
N ARG A 20 9.47 3.39 7.83
CA ARG A 20 10.17 2.47 6.93
C ARG A 20 9.65 2.55 5.48
N ILE A 21 8.35 2.76 5.28
CA ILE A 21 7.78 2.99 3.95
C ILE A 21 8.42 4.23 3.31
N LEU A 22 8.61 5.32 4.05
CA LEU A 22 9.30 6.49 3.52
C LEU A 22 10.71 6.16 3.05
N ASP A 23 11.48 5.43 3.85
CA ASP A 23 12.86 5.05 3.49
C ASP A 23 12.88 4.20 2.21
N VAL A 24 12.03 3.17 2.14
CA VAL A 24 11.90 2.33 0.94
C VAL A 24 11.48 3.14 -0.29
N ILE A 25 10.53 4.06 -0.14
CA ILE A 25 10.07 4.91 -1.26
C ILE A 25 11.17 5.88 -1.70
N LYS A 26 11.97 6.43 -0.79
CA LYS A 26 13.14 7.26 -1.13
C LYS A 26 14.21 6.47 -1.88
N GLU A 27 14.54 5.27 -1.40
CA GLU A 27 15.50 4.38 -2.07
C GLU A 27 15.06 4.02 -3.50
N ASN A 28 13.75 3.94 -3.73
CA ASN A 28 13.16 3.58 -5.02
C ASN A 28 12.64 4.80 -5.80
N GLU A 29 12.90 6.03 -5.35
CA GLU A 29 12.33 7.25 -5.95
C GLU A 29 12.64 7.33 -7.44
N LYS A 30 13.92 7.22 -7.80
CA LYS A 30 14.36 7.27 -9.20
C LYS A 30 13.72 6.16 -10.02
N TYR A 31 13.68 4.94 -9.48
CA TYR A 31 13.11 3.79 -10.19
C TYR A 31 11.62 3.99 -10.48
N LEU A 32 10.84 4.44 -9.49
CA LEU A 32 9.42 4.75 -9.65
C LEU A 32 9.19 5.88 -10.67
N THR A 33 10.02 6.92 -10.62
CA THR A 33 10.00 8.02 -11.59
C THR A 33 10.35 7.55 -13.01
N ASP A 34 11.33 6.66 -13.17
CA ASP A 34 11.71 6.11 -14.47
C ASP A 34 10.60 5.22 -15.07
N LEU A 35 9.91 4.43 -14.24
CA LEU A 35 8.75 3.65 -14.66
C LEU A 35 7.62 4.55 -15.17
N ASP A 36 7.32 5.61 -14.42
CA ASP A 36 6.30 6.58 -14.79
C ASP A 36 6.70 7.41 -16.01
N ALA A 37 7.99 7.75 -16.20
CA ALA A 37 8.47 8.42 -17.40
C ALA A 37 8.20 7.64 -18.69
N ALA A 38 8.15 6.30 -18.62
CA ALA A 38 7.88 5.47 -19.78
C ALA A 38 6.41 5.52 -20.23
N ILE A 39 5.47 5.76 -19.30
CA ILE A 39 4.03 5.66 -19.56
C ILE A 39 3.16 6.78 -18.95
N GLY A 40 3.77 7.87 -18.49
CA GLY A 40 3.14 8.93 -17.70
C GLY A 40 3.92 10.24 -17.81
N ASP A 41 3.97 11.01 -16.72
CA ASP A 41 4.56 12.36 -16.67
C ASP A 41 5.85 12.45 -15.81
N ALA A 42 6.42 11.30 -15.45
CA ALA A 42 7.71 11.20 -14.74
C ALA A 42 7.72 11.89 -13.37
N ASP A 43 6.62 11.81 -12.63
CA ASP A 43 6.49 12.47 -11.33
C ASP A 43 6.11 11.52 -10.18
N HIS A 44 5.76 10.26 -10.48
CA HIS A 44 5.25 9.33 -9.47
C HIS A 44 6.18 9.14 -8.27
N GLY A 45 7.46 8.84 -8.49
CA GLY A 45 8.42 8.65 -7.39
C GLY A 45 8.58 9.90 -6.52
N ILE A 46 8.73 11.07 -7.15
CA ILE A 46 8.85 12.38 -6.49
C ILE A 46 7.61 12.66 -5.64
N ASN A 47 6.42 12.44 -6.21
CA ASN A 47 5.14 12.64 -5.55
C ASN A 47 4.99 11.71 -4.33
N MET A 48 5.36 10.44 -4.44
CA MET A 48 5.31 9.48 -3.34
C MET A 48 6.28 9.86 -2.20
N VAL A 49 7.51 10.27 -2.53
CA VAL A 49 8.48 10.77 -1.53
C VAL A 49 7.95 12.01 -0.82
N ARG A 50 7.38 12.97 -1.56
CA ARG A 50 6.80 14.19 -0.98
C ARG A 50 5.67 13.86 -0.01
N GLY A 51 4.77 12.97 -0.41
CA GLY A 51 3.63 12.53 0.41
C GLY A 51 4.04 11.85 1.71
N PHE A 52 4.88 10.82 1.63
CA PHE A 52 5.34 10.11 2.82
C PHE A 52 6.29 10.94 3.70
N SER A 53 7.03 11.89 3.12
CA SER A 53 7.83 12.84 3.90
C SER A 53 6.95 13.71 4.80
N LEU A 54 5.87 14.29 4.25
CA LEU A 54 4.92 15.04 5.07
C LEU A 54 4.20 14.14 6.07
N ALA A 55 3.81 12.93 5.67
CA ALA A 55 3.15 11.99 6.58
C ALA A 55 4.01 11.70 7.81
N THR A 56 5.29 11.34 7.61
CA THR A 56 6.23 11.08 8.72
C THR A 56 6.57 12.32 9.53
N GLU A 57 6.57 13.52 8.91
CA GLU A 57 6.70 14.78 9.65
C GLU A 57 5.55 14.95 10.65
N ARG A 58 4.30 14.80 10.18
CA ARG A 58 3.10 14.91 11.04
C ARG A 58 3.02 13.82 12.10
N LEU A 59 3.48 12.61 11.79
CA LEU A 59 3.53 11.52 12.77
C LEU A 59 4.48 11.83 13.94
N LYS A 60 5.47 12.72 13.80
CA LYS A 60 6.34 13.12 14.93
C LYS A 60 5.59 13.89 16.01
N ASP A 61 4.47 14.52 15.66
CA ASP A 61 3.61 15.24 16.61
C ASP A 61 2.64 14.31 17.35
N LEU A 62 2.52 13.05 16.91
CA LEU A 62 1.69 12.04 17.56
C LEU A 62 2.48 11.20 18.58
N ASN A 63 1.77 10.67 19.57
CA ASN A 63 2.29 9.61 20.39
C ASN A 63 2.37 8.31 19.54
N PRO A 64 3.52 7.60 19.49
CA PRO A 64 3.63 6.33 18.79
C PRO A 64 2.61 5.26 19.21
N SER A 65 2.09 5.36 20.44
CA SER A 65 1.04 4.47 20.97
C SER A 65 -0.38 4.98 20.72
N SER A 66 -0.59 6.03 19.91
CA SER A 66 -1.92 6.42 19.41
C SER A 66 -2.57 5.25 18.67
N ASP A 67 -3.90 5.23 18.61
CA ASP A 67 -4.59 4.13 17.92
C ASP A 67 -4.24 4.08 16.42
N VAL A 68 -4.29 2.88 15.85
CA VAL A 68 -3.93 2.57 14.46
C VAL A 68 -4.71 3.44 13.47
N GLY A 69 -6.00 3.67 13.74
CA GLY A 69 -6.82 4.53 12.90
C GLY A 69 -6.30 5.97 12.89
N THR A 70 -5.98 6.54 14.04
CA THR A 70 -5.38 7.89 14.12
C THR A 70 -4.05 7.99 13.36
N ILE A 71 -3.17 6.99 13.49
CA ILE A 71 -1.88 6.95 12.77
C ILE A 71 -2.13 6.96 11.25
N LEU A 72 -2.95 6.02 10.75
CA LEU A 72 -3.22 5.91 9.31
C LEU A 72 -4.01 7.10 8.75
N ASN A 73 -4.88 7.71 9.54
CA ASN A 73 -5.60 8.92 9.14
C ASN A 73 -4.64 10.10 8.94
N THR A 74 -3.63 10.24 9.80
CA THR A 74 -2.58 11.26 9.63
C THR A 74 -1.83 11.07 8.32
N VAL A 75 -1.49 9.82 7.98
CA VAL A 75 -0.89 9.48 6.69
C VAL A 75 -1.81 9.83 5.53
N ALA A 76 -3.08 9.44 5.60
CA ALA A 76 -4.08 9.72 4.58
C ALA A 76 -4.20 11.23 4.28
N MET A 77 -4.29 12.06 5.32
CA MET A 77 -4.41 13.52 5.17
C MET A 77 -3.16 14.14 4.54
N ALA A 78 -1.95 13.69 4.91
CA ALA A 78 -0.72 14.16 4.30
C ALA A 78 -0.65 13.83 2.80
N LEU A 79 -1.04 12.61 2.42
CA LEU A 79 -1.07 12.15 1.03
C LEU A 79 -2.09 12.92 0.19
N LEU A 80 -3.30 13.16 0.72
CA LEU A 80 -4.34 13.94 0.05
C LEU A 80 -3.91 15.39 -0.22
N GLU A 81 -3.14 15.97 0.69
CA GLU A 81 -2.74 17.38 0.62
C GLU A 81 -1.59 17.63 -0.34
N THR A 82 -0.59 16.76 -0.34
CA THR A 82 0.68 17.06 -1.01
C THR A 82 0.91 16.30 -2.29
N VAL A 83 0.30 15.16 -2.52
CA VAL A 83 0.65 14.33 -3.68
C VAL A 83 -0.18 14.80 -4.88
N GLY A 84 0.51 15.25 -5.93
CA GLY A 84 -0.12 15.72 -7.15
C GLY A 84 -0.58 14.56 -8.04
N GLY A 85 -1.32 14.87 -9.10
CA GLY A 85 -1.77 13.88 -10.07
C GLY A 85 -2.76 12.86 -9.48
N ALA A 86 -2.82 11.68 -10.09
CA ALA A 86 -3.76 10.63 -9.67
C ALA A 86 -3.33 9.92 -8.37
N ALA A 87 -2.02 9.88 -8.07
CA ALA A 87 -1.49 9.14 -6.94
C ALA A 87 -2.01 9.67 -5.59
N GLY A 88 -2.10 10.99 -5.41
CA GLY A 88 -2.46 11.58 -4.12
C GLY A 88 -3.85 11.21 -3.62
N PRO A 89 -4.90 11.49 -4.41
CA PRO A 89 -6.26 11.04 -4.07
C PRO A 89 -6.34 9.53 -3.84
N LEU A 90 -5.71 8.71 -4.69
CA LEU A 90 -5.79 7.24 -4.62
C LEU A 90 -5.12 6.69 -3.35
N TYR A 91 -3.88 7.09 -3.07
CA TYR A 91 -3.18 6.65 -1.86
C TYR A 91 -3.79 7.27 -0.59
N GLY A 92 -4.19 8.53 -0.66
CA GLY A 92 -4.92 9.20 0.42
C GLY A 92 -6.18 8.43 0.80
N MET A 93 -7.01 8.06 -0.20
CA MET A 93 -8.22 7.28 0.03
C MET A 93 -7.93 5.84 0.48
N TRP A 94 -6.86 5.24 -0.04
CA TRP A 94 -6.40 3.93 0.41
C TRP A 94 -6.14 3.94 1.92
N PHE A 95 -5.32 4.87 2.41
CA PHE A 95 -5.02 5.00 3.84
C PHE A 95 -6.22 5.49 4.65
N MET A 96 -7.08 6.34 4.10
CA MET A 96 -8.28 6.84 4.75
C MET A 96 -9.24 5.72 5.11
N ASN A 97 -9.53 4.83 4.16
CA ASN A 97 -10.49 3.77 4.42
C ASN A 97 -9.90 2.67 5.32
N MET A 98 -8.59 2.42 5.22
CA MET A 98 -7.87 1.60 6.20
C MET A 98 -7.97 2.21 7.61
N SER A 99 -7.82 3.53 7.73
CA SER A 99 -7.85 4.24 9.01
C SER A 99 -9.22 4.15 9.68
N GLN A 100 -10.29 4.37 8.92
CA GLN A 100 -11.67 4.26 9.41
C GLN A 100 -11.97 2.85 9.92
N LYS A 101 -11.46 1.83 9.23
CA LYS A 101 -11.65 0.43 9.62
C LYS A 101 -10.88 0.07 10.90
N ALA A 102 -9.74 0.71 11.13
CA ALA A 102 -8.87 0.49 12.29
C ALA A 102 -9.08 1.50 13.44
N MET A 103 -10.10 2.35 13.37
CA MET A 103 -10.33 3.40 14.36
C MET A 103 -10.50 2.84 15.78
N GLY A 104 -9.69 3.35 16.72
CA GLY A 104 -9.69 2.92 18.11
C GLY A 104 -9.06 1.55 18.37
N LYS A 105 -8.37 0.96 17.38
CA LYS A 105 -7.63 -0.31 17.53
C LYS A 105 -6.18 -0.03 17.87
N ASN A 106 -5.61 -0.82 18.78
CA ASN A 106 -4.18 -0.73 19.16
C ASN A 106 -3.35 -1.94 18.70
N GLU A 107 -4.02 -2.97 18.18
CA GLU A 107 -3.42 -4.19 17.66
C GLU A 107 -4.12 -4.57 16.35
N VAL A 108 -3.35 -5.09 15.40
CA VAL A 108 -3.80 -5.56 14.09
C VAL A 108 -3.37 -7.01 13.91
N ASP A 109 -4.33 -7.92 14.00
CA ASP A 109 -4.14 -9.31 13.58
C ASP A 109 -4.34 -9.47 12.06
N LYS A 110 -4.12 -10.69 11.54
CA LYS A 110 -4.30 -11.00 10.12
C LYS A 110 -5.72 -10.72 9.59
N LYS A 111 -6.75 -10.87 10.43
CA LYS A 111 -8.15 -10.65 10.04
C LYS A 111 -8.43 -9.16 9.90
N LEU A 112 -8.08 -8.36 10.90
CA LEU A 112 -8.21 -6.91 10.84
C LEU A 112 -7.37 -6.34 9.70
N LEU A 113 -6.17 -6.86 9.45
CA LEU A 113 -5.34 -6.44 8.32
C LEU A 113 -6.03 -6.69 6.96
N ALA A 114 -6.64 -7.86 6.77
CA ALA A 114 -7.40 -8.17 5.55
C ALA A 114 -8.60 -7.22 5.40
N GLU A 115 -9.34 -6.99 6.48
CA GLU A 115 -10.49 -6.07 6.50
C GLU A 115 -10.09 -4.61 6.22
N MET A 116 -8.95 -4.15 6.75
CA MET A 116 -8.39 -2.83 6.46
C MET A 116 -8.03 -2.72 4.97
N LEU A 117 -7.26 -3.69 4.45
CA LEU A 117 -6.82 -3.65 3.05
C LEU A 117 -8.01 -3.72 2.09
N GLU A 118 -9.06 -4.46 2.42
CA GLU A 118 -10.32 -4.48 1.67
C GLU A 118 -11.01 -3.11 1.64
N ALA A 119 -11.18 -2.47 2.81
CA ALA A 119 -11.75 -1.13 2.88
C ALA A 119 -10.93 -0.11 2.07
N GLY A 120 -9.60 -0.23 2.18
CA GLY A 120 -8.62 0.54 1.45
C GLY A 120 -8.75 0.39 -0.07
N LEU A 121 -8.75 -0.85 -0.57
CA LEU A 121 -8.93 -1.16 -1.99
C LEU A 121 -10.27 -0.61 -2.49
N LYS A 122 -11.35 -0.80 -1.73
CA LYS A 122 -12.65 -0.24 -2.08
C LYS A 122 -12.59 1.28 -2.25
N GLY A 123 -11.89 1.98 -1.36
CA GLY A 123 -11.68 3.43 -1.47
C GLY A 123 -10.98 3.84 -2.77
N VAL A 124 -9.91 3.13 -3.13
CA VAL A 124 -9.20 3.32 -4.41
C VAL A 124 -10.14 3.12 -5.59
N GLN A 125 -10.95 2.07 -5.58
CA GLN A 125 -11.88 1.78 -6.67
C GLN A 125 -13.00 2.81 -6.77
N ASP A 126 -13.54 3.26 -5.63
CA ASP A 126 -14.64 4.23 -5.56
C ASP A 126 -14.26 5.56 -6.22
N ILE A 127 -13.05 6.06 -5.98
CA ILE A 127 -12.58 7.32 -6.60
C ILE A 127 -11.80 7.13 -7.90
N GLY A 128 -11.30 5.92 -8.17
CA GLY A 128 -10.54 5.54 -9.37
C GLY A 128 -11.41 5.17 -10.58
N GLY A 129 -12.70 5.54 -10.56
CA GLY A 129 -13.64 5.24 -11.64
C GLY A 129 -14.01 3.76 -11.74
N GLY A 130 -14.01 3.06 -10.60
CA GLY A 130 -14.35 1.64 -10.48
C GLY A 130 -13.30 0.71 -11.05
N THR A 131 -12.02 1.08 -10.98
CA THR A 131 -10.94 0.29 -11.61
C THR A 131 -10.86 -1.14 -11.09
N GLN A 132 -10.57 -2.10 -11.98
CA GLN A 132 -10.59 -3.53 -11.70
C GLN A 132 -9.22 -4.19 -11.94
N PRO A 133 -8.99 -5.41 -11.43
CA PRO A 133 -7.83 -6.21 -11.84
C PRO A 133 -7.76 -6.37 -13.37
N GLY A 134 -6.57 -6.28 -13.93
CA GLY A 134 -6.29 -6.32 -15.37
C GLY A 134 -6.43 -4.97 -16.09
N GLU A 135 -6.52 -3.86 -15.36
CA GLU A 135 -6.62 -2.50 -15.94
C GLU A 135 -5.30 -1.72 -15.96
N LYS A 136 -4.22 -2.34 -15.49
CA LYS A 136 -2.86 -1.78 -15.37
C LYS A 136 -2.86 -0.58 -14.42
N THR A 137 -3.11 -0.85 -13.14
CA THR A 137 -3.09 0.15 -12.07
C THR A 137 -2.57 -0.45 -10.77
N MET A 138 -2.51 0.36 -9.70
CA MET A 138 -2.20 -0.13 -8.34
C MET A 138 -3.09 -1.30 -7.86
N VAL A 139 -4.32 -1.42 -8.39
CA VAL A 139 -5.23 -2.52 -8.05
C VAL A 139 -4.65 -3.88 -8.44
N ASP A 140 -3.84 -3.93 -9.51
CA ASP A 140 -3.22 -5.17 -9.96
C ASP A 140 -2.23 -5.76 -8.94
N ALA A 141 -1.65 -4.94 -8.07
CA ALA A 141 -0.84 -5.41 -6.95
C ALA A 141 -1.67 -5.62 -5.67
N ILE A 142 -2.60 -4.72 -5.36
CA ILE A 142 -3.37 -4.73 -4.10
C ILE A 142 -4.37 -5.89 -4.04
N TYR A 143 -5.13 -6.09 -5.12
CA TYR A 143 -6.19 -7.10 -5.16
C TYR A 143 -5.67 -8.53 -4.90
N PRO A 144 -4.66 -9.05 -5.61
CA PRO A 144 -4.17 -10.40 -5.33
C PRO A 144 -3.54 -10.54 -3.95
N ALA A 145 -2.95 -9.47 -3.40
CA ALA A 145 -2.45 -9.47 -2.02
C ALA A 145 -3.58 -9.61 -0.99
N LEU A 146 -4.69 -8.89 -1.20
CA LEU A 146 -5.89 -8.97 -0.37
C LEU A 146 -6.50 -10.38 -0.39
N GLU A 147 -6.58 -11.00 -1.57
CA GLU A 147 -7.14 -12.35 -1.69
C GLU A 147 -6.33 -13.37 -0.88
N GLU A 148 -4.99 -13.27 -0.87
CA GLU A 148 -4.16 -14.13 -0.02
C GLU A 148 -4.30 -13.82 1.47
N LEU A 149 -4.45 -12.55 1.86
CA LEU A 149 -4.73 -12.18 3.25
C LEU A 149 -6.08 -12.72 3.73
N LYS A 150 -7.13 -12.67 2.89
CA LYS A 150 -8.44 -13.23 3.22
C LYS A 150 -8.38 -14.73 3.45
N LYS A 151 -7.72 -15.47 2.55
CA LYS A 151 -7.50 -16.92 2.72
C LYS A 151 -6.74 -17.22 4.01
N ALA A 152 -5.68 -16.46 4.29
CA ALA A 152 -4.90 -16.64 5.51
C ALA A 152 -5.68 -16.27 6.78
N ALA A 153 -6.60 -15.32 6.71
CA ALA A 153 -7.45 -14.93 7.84
C ALA A 153 -8.46 -16.01 8.22
N GLU A 154 -8.85 -16.88 7.29
CA GLU A 154 -9.73 -18.02 7.53
C GLU A 154 -8.99 -19.26 8.09
N ASP A 155 -7.67 -19.29 8.00
CA ASP A 155 -6.83 -20.40 8.45
C ASP A 155 -6.06 -20.02 9.73
N GLU A 156 -6.52 -20.54 10.88
CA GLU A 156 -5.88 -20.30 12.17
C GLU A 156 -4.43 -20.79 12.23
N SER A 157 -4.05 -21.78 11.41
CA SER A 157 -2.68 -22.31 11.37
C SER A 157 -1.69 -21.39 10.66
N VAL A 158 -2.18 -20.41 9.89
CA VAL A 158 -1.34 -19.45 9.17
C VAL A 158 -0.99 -18.28 10.09
N SER A 159 0.29 -18.13 10.39
CA SER A 159 0.78 -16.96 11.15
C SER A 159 0.68 -15.66 10.36
N LEU A 160 0.67 -14.52 11.05
CA LEU A 160 0.68 -13.19 10.41
C LEU A 160 1.87 -13.00 9.43
N VAL A 161 3.07 -13.47 9.79
CA VAL A 161 4.25 -13.38 8.90
C VAL A 161 4.06 -14.16 7.61
N GLU A 162 3.49 -15.37 7.71
CA GLU A 162 3.22 -16.20 6.53
C GLU A 162 2.10 -15.59 5.67
N ALA A 163 1.05 -15.01 6.29
CA ALA A 163 0.01 -14.27 5.58
C ALA A 163 0.60 -13.10 4.77
N LEU A 164 1.44 -12.28 5.41
CA LEU A 164 2.13 -11.15 4.77
C LEU A 164 3.10 -11.59 3.68
N LYS A 165 3.79 -12.73 3.86
CA LYS A 165 4.65 -13.32 2.83
C LYS A 165 3.85 -13.66 1.57
N ARG A 166 2.75 -14.42 1.72
CA ARG A 166 1.86 -14.79 0.60
C ARG A 166 1.29 -13.55 -0.10
N ALA A 167 0.83 -12.57 0.69
CA ALA A 167 0.32 -11.30 0.18
C ALA A 167 1.39 -10.54 -0.62
N THR A 168 2.63 -10.50 -0.13
CA THR A 168 3.76 -9.85 -0.81
C THR A 168 4.12 -10.55 -2.12
N GLU A 169 4.19 -11.88 -2.13
CA GLU A 169 4.46 -12.67 -3.35
C GLU A 169 3.34 -12.49 -4.39
N ALA A 170 2.08 -12.39 -3.94
CA ALA A 170 0.93 -12.14 -4.80
C ALA A 170 0.94 -10.71 -5.37
N ALA A 171 1.25 -9.70 -4.54
CA ALA A 171 1.45 -8.32 -4.99
C ALA A 171 2.56 -8.21 -6.02
N GLU A 172 3.67 -8.91 -5.82
CA GLU A 172 4.81 -8.91 -6.75
C GLU A 172 4.41 -9.50 -8.12
N LYS A 173 3.70 -10.63 -8.11
CA LYS A 173 3.18 -11.25 -9.33
C LYS A 173 2.20 -10.31 -10.05
N GLY A 174 1.29 -9.69 -9.30
CA GLY A 174 0.33 -8.71 -9.81
C GLY A 174 1.00 -7.48 -10.45
N MET A 175 1.95 -6.88 -9.74
CA MET A 175 2.79 -5.79 -10.25
C MET A 175 3.51 -6.18 -11.54
N LYS A 176 4.20 -7.33 -11.58
CA LYS A 176 4.90 -7.80 -12.78
C LYS A 176 3.95 -8.10 -13.94
N ALA A 177 2.75 -8.59 -13.64
CA ALA A 177 1.72 -8.86 -14.65
C ALA A 177 1.25 -7.59 -15.36
N THR A 178 1.46 -6.40 -14.81
CA THR A 178 1.14 -5.13 -15.49
C THR A 178 1.96 -4.89 -16.75
N ILE A 179 3.16 -5.48 -16.87
CA ILE A 179 4.09 -5.26 -18.00
C ILE A 179 3.40 -5.52 -19.36
N PRO A 180 2.85 -6.71 -19.65
CA PRO A 180 2.20 -6.99 -20.93
C PRO A 180 0.81 -6.37 -21.11
N MET A 181 0.28 -5.64 -20.12
CA MET A 181 -1.06 -5.05 -20.20
C MET A 181 -1.08 -3.74 -20.97
N ILE A 182 -2.18 -3.51 -21.68
CA ILE A 182 -2.55 -2.19 -22.20
C ILE A 182 -3.30 -1.44 -21.09
N ALA A 183 -2.86 -0.24 -20.77
CA ALA A 183 -3.48 0.60 -19.76
C ALA A 183 -4.90 1.01 -20.14
N LYS A 184 -5.83 0.87 -19.19
CA LYS A 184 -7.23 1.30 -19.36
C LYS A 184 -7.58 2.52 -18.50
N ARG A 185 -6.73 2.88 -17.54
CA ARG A 185 -6.92 3.99 -16.60
C ARG A 185 -5.67 4.87 -16.52
N GLY A 186 -5.84 6.04 -15.91
CA GLY A 186 -4.75 6.99 -15.68
C GLY A 186 -4.11 7.52 -16.96
N ARG A 187 -2.99 8.24 -16.82
CA ARG A 187 -2.25 8.82 -17.94
C ARG A 187 -1.74 7.77 -18.92
N ALA A 188 -1.36 6.59 -18.42
CA ALA A 188 -0.88 5.49 -19.27
C ALA A 188 -1.91 5.05 -20.31
N SER A 189 -3.22 5.18 -20.03
CA SER A 189 -4.27 4.86 -21.01
C SER A 189 -4.22 5.71 -22.28
N TYR A 190 -3.66 6.93 -22.21
CA TYR A 190 -3.54 7.82 -23.37
C TYR A 190 -2.56 7.31 -24.42
N LEU A 191 -1.68 6.38 -24.05
CA LEU A 191 -0.69 5.77 -24.93
C LEU A 191 -1.23 4.54 -25.70
N GLY A 192 -2.39 4.01 -25.32
CA GLY A 192 -2.94 2.80 -25.91
C GLY A 192 -1.93 1.65 -25.90
N GLU A 193 -1.74 0.98 -27.05
CA GLU A 193 -0.78 -0.12 -27.20
C GLU A 193 0.66 0.23 -26.80
N ARG A 194 1.07 1.50 -26.85
CA ARG A 194 2.42 1.91 -26.43
C ARG A 194 2.65 1.80 -24.92
N SER A 195 1.59 1.62 -24.11
CA SER A 195 1.72 1.33 -22.68
C SER A 195 2.14 -0.13 -22.41
N ARG A 196 2.00 -1.03 -23.39
CA ARG A 196 2.41 -2.44 -23.30
C ARG A 196 3.94 -2.53 -23.24
N GLY A 197 4.45 -3.45 -22.42
CA GLY A 197 5.88 -3.68 -22.21
C GLY A 197 6.49 -2.87 -21.07
N HIS A 198 5.71 -1.99 -20.42
CA HIS A 198 6.15 -1.16 -19.31
C HIS A 198 5.42 -1.53 -18.02
N GLN A 199 6.12 -1.62 -16.90
CA GLN A 199 5.52 -1.90 -15.58
C GLN A 199 4.80 -0.66 -15.06
N ASP A 200 3.66 -0.85 -14.39
CA ASP A 200 2.91 0.24 -13.77
C ASP A 200 3.62 0.80 -12.52
N PRO A 201 3.85 2.11 -12.41
CA PRO A 201 4.52 2.71 -11.25
C PRO A 201 3.66 2.64 -9.97
N GLY A 202 2.34 2.78 -10.07
CA GLY A 202 1.40 2.67 -8.95
C GLY A 202 1.31 1.24 -8.38
N ALA A 203 1.27 0.23 -9.23
CA ALA A 203 1.37 -1.18 -8.82
C ALA A 203 2.71 -1.47 -8.13
N THR A 204 3.78 -0.85 -8.63
CA THR A 204 5.12 -0.99 -8.05
C THR A 204 5.20 -0.40 -6.65
N SER A 205 4.75 0.84 -6.44
CA SER A 205 4.77 1.45 -5.12
C SER A 205 3.81 0.76 -4.13
N SER A 206 2.66 0.25 -4.60
CA SER A 206 1.77 -0.58 -3.76
C SER A 206 2.43 -1.88 -3.30
N TYR A 207 3.14 -2.57 -4.21
CA TYR A 207 3.93 -3.74 -3.85
C TYR A 207 5.02 -3.39 -2.81
N LEU A 208 5.76 -2.30 -3.00
CA LEU A 208 6.80 -1.86 -2.05
C LEU A 208 6.23 -1.60 -0.66
N ILE A 209 5.05 -0.97 -0.56
CA ILE A 209 4.36 -0.75 0.72
C ILE A 209 4.00 -2.09 1.38
N ILE A 210 3.34 -2.99 0.65
CA ILE A 210 2.95 -4.32 1.18
C ILE A 210 4.18 -5.12 1.64
N LYS A 211 5.24 -5.12 0.82
CA LYS A 211 6.52 -5.77 1.15
C LYS A 211 7.14 -5.20 2.43
N THR A 212 6.99 -3.90 2.67
CA THR A 212 7.55 -3.25 3.87
C THR A 212 6.89 -3.79 5.15
N PHE A 213 5.58 -4.06 5.13
CA PHE A 213 4.92 -4.75 6.25
C PHE A 213 5.52 -6.14 6.46
N TYR A 214 5.68 -6.93 5.40
CA TYR A 214 6.26 -8.27 5.50
C TYR A 214 7.68 -8.27 6.09
N GLU A 215 8.59 -7.46 5.55
CA GLU A 215 9.97 -7.42 6.03
C GLU A 215 10.05 -6.93 7.48
N TYR A 216 9.20 -5.98 7.89
CA TYR A 216 9.13 -5.53 9.28
C TYR A 216 8.72 -6.66 10.24
N VAL A 217 7.66 -7.42 9.95
CA VAL A 217 7.24 -8.52 10.86
C VAL A 217 8.21 -9.69 10.83
N LYS A 218 8.81 -9.97 9.67
CA LYS A 218 9.84 -11.00 9.52
C LYS A 218 11.08 -10.70 10.37
N GLU A 219 11.55 -9.47 10.37
CA GLU A 219 12.68 -9.03 11.23
C GLU A 219 12.33 -9.07 12.71
N LYS A 220 11.09 -8.75 13.08
CA LYS A 220 10.63 -8.84 14.48
C LYS A 220 10.51 -10.28 15.00
N LYS A 221 10.28 -11.27 14.12
CA LYS A 221 10.28 -12.70 14.49
C LYS A 221 11.68 -13.33 14.52
N GLY A 222 12.68 -12.72 13.86
CA GLY A 222 14.07 -13.19 13.81
C GLY A 222 14.88 -12.73 15.02
#